data_AF-A0A962FND7-F1
#
_entry.id   AF-A0A962FND7-F1
#
_cell.length_a   1.000
_cell.length_b   1.000
_cell.length_c   1.000
_cell.angle_alpha   90.00
_cell.angle_beta   90.00
_cell.angle_gamma   90.00
#
_symmetry.space_group_name_H-M   'P 1'
#
loop_
_entity.id
_entity.type
_entity.pdbx_description
1 polymer ?
#
loop_
_entity_poly.entity_id
_entity_poly.type
_entity_poly.pdbx_seq_one_letter_code
_entity_poly.pdbx_strand_id
1 'polypeptide(L)'
;AVLALPQEHFVKDFADQASRDSFERLLAGAADVVEAPAMAPERQIADYGEPRNHQYAWVGAYLARHAHVLIALWDGAPARGTGGTAEVVSWFIKNKVPDRYAISFAPAAKRVPGVRRELVHINPASRSVEVRAV
;
A
#
# COMPACT_ATOMS: atom_id res chain seq x y z
N ALA A 1 -5.53 6.56 -6.66
CA ALA A 1 -5.58 5.19 -6.14
C ALA A 1 -4.31 4.45 -6.56
N VAL A 2 -3.85 3.51 -5.74
CA VAL A 2 -2.72 2.63 -6.07
C VAL A 2 -3.23 1.21 -5.98
N LEU A 3 -3.28 0.49 -7.10
CA LEU A 3 -3.88 -0.83 -7.19
C LEU A 3 -2.78 -1.90 -7.21
N ALA A 4 -2.95 -2.96 -6.42
CA ALA A 4 -2.01 -4.09 -6.41
C ALA A 4 -2.15 -4.94 -7.68
N LEU A 5 -3.30 -4.88 -8.34
CA LEU A 5 -3.64 -5.68 -9.51
C LEU A 5 -4.34 -4.78 -10.52
N PRO A 6 -4.35 -5.15 -11.81
CA PRO A 6 -5.22 -4.50 -12.76
C PRO A 6 -6.67 -4.51 -12.27
N GLN A 7 -7.40 -3.43 -12.51
CA GLN A 7 -8.76 -3.25 -12.00
C GLN A 7 -9.66 -4.47 -12.25
N GLU A 8 -9.59 -5.06 -13.44
CA GLU A 8 -10.39 -6.23 -13.85
C GLU A 8 -10.16 -7.48 -13.01
N HIS A 9 -8.97 -7.65 -12.43
CA HIS A 9 -8.68 -8.74 -11.49
C HIS A 9 -9.15 -8.39 -10.09
N PHE A 10 -9.00 -7.13 -9.69
CA PHE A 10 -9.38 -6.67 -8.35
C PHE A 10 -10.88 -6.79 -8.11
N VAL A 11 -11.70 -6.52 -9.14
CA VAL A 11 -13.17 -6.60 -9.02
C VAL A 11 -13.67 -8.03 -8.74
N LYS A 12 -12.92 -9.05 -9.17
CA LYS A 12 -13.30 -10.47 -9.01
C LYS A 12 -13.26 -10.92 -7.54
N ASP A 13 -12.52 -10.23 -6.68
CA ASP A 13 -12.40 -10.54 -5.25
C ASP A 13 -13.61 -10.08 -4.42
N PHE A 14 -14.45 -9.18 -4.94
CA PHE A 14 -15.60 -8.68 -4.18
C PHE A 14 -16.73 -9.71 -4.13
N ALA A 15 -17.15 -10.02 -2.90
CA ALA A 15 -18.20 -10.99 -2.60
C ALA A 15 -19.59 -10.56 -3.08
N ASP A 16 -19.89 -9.25 -3.08
CA ASP A 16 -21.21 -8.71 -3.39
C ASP A 16 -21.14 -7.44 -4.27
N GLN A 17 -22.28 -7.11 -4.88
CA GLN A 17 -22.40 -5.97 -5.79
C GLN A 17 -22.20 -4.62 -5.08
N ALA A 18 -22.64 -4.47 -3.83
CA ALA A 18 -22.51 -3.21 -3.10
C ALA A 18 -21.03 -2.86 -2.82
N SER A 19 -20.20 -3.88 -2.57
CA SER A 19 -18.75 -3.75 -2.45
C SER A 19 -18.09 -3.33 -3.77
N ARG A 20 -18.56 -3.88 -4.90
CA ARG A 20 -18.10 -3.50 -6.25
C ARG A 20 -18.47 -2.05 -6.58
N ASP A 21 -19.73 -1.67 -6.37
CA ASP A 21 -20.20 -0.31 -6.62
C ASP A 21 -19.43 0.72 -5.77
N SER A 22 -19.14 0.36 -4.51
CA SER A 22 -18.33 1.19 -3.62
C SER A 22 -16.91 1.36 -4.13
N PHE A 23 -16.29 0.27 -4.59
CA PHE A 23 -14.97 0.31 -5.21
C PHE A 23 -14.94 1.17 -6.48
N GLU A 24 -15.87 0.95 -7.40
CA GLU A 24 -15.95 1.70 -8.67
C GLU A 24 -16.16 3.19 -8.41
N ARG A 25 -17.06 3.54 -7.48
CA ARG A 25 -17.28 4.94 -7.08
C ARG A 25 -16.02 5.59 -6.49
N LEU A 26 -15.29 4.88 -5.63
CA LEU A 26 -14.05 5.38 -5.05
C LEU A 26 -12.95 5.53 -6.10
N LEU A 27 -12.87 4.58 -7.04
CA LEU A 27 -11.89 4.61 -8.11
C LEU A 27 -12.17 5.75 -9.10
N ALA A 28 -13.43 5.96 -9.48
CA ALA A 28 -13.85 7.06 -10.34
C ALA A 28 -13.59 8.44 -9.71
N GLY A 29 -13.58 8.52 -8.37
CA GLY A 29 -13.22 9.75 -7.64
C GLY A 29 -11.72 9.97 -7.47
N ALA A 30 -10.86 9.05 -7.90
CA ALA A 30 -9.42 9.19 -7.76
C ALA A 30 -8.85 10.18 -8.78
N ALA A 31 -8.03 11.13 -8.31
CA ALA A 31 -7.36 12.08 -9.21
C ALA A 31 -6.37 11.41 -10.18
N ASP A 32 -5.81 10.27 -9.79
CA ASP A 32 -4.90 9.46 -10.60
C ASP A 32 -5.00 7.99 -10.18
N VAL A 33 -4.68 7.07 -11.08
CA VAL A 33 -4.70 5.62 -10.83
C VAL A 33 -3.36 5.03 -11.26
N VAL A 34 -2.65 4.44 -10.31
CA VAL A 34 -1.38 3.76 -10.53
C VAL A 34 -1.57 2.28 -10.25
N GLU A 35 -1.33 1.43 -11.24
CA GLU A 35 -1.34 -0.01 -11.07
C GLU A 35 0.07 -0.53 -10.80
N ALA A 36 0.18 -1.52 -9.92
CA ALA A 36 1.44 -2.20 -9.66
C ALA A 36 1.92 -2.91 -10.95
N PRO A 37 3.22 -2.86 -11.26
CA PRO A 37 3.78 -3.71 -12.30
C PRO A 37 3.58 -5.18 -11.91
N ALA A 38 3.49 -6.07 -12.90
CA ALA A 38 3.38 -7.50 -12.65
C ALA A 38 4.63 -8.03 -11.90
N MET A 39 4.49 -8.29 -10.59
CA MET A 39 5.57 -8.84 -9.77
C MET A 39 5.76 -10.35 -9.95
N ALA A 40 4.82 -11.02 -10.61
CA ALA A 40 4.85 -12.42 -11.01
C ALA A 40 3.88 -12.65 -12.20
N PRO A 41 3.95 -13.79 -12.91
CA PRO A 41 3.00 -14.11 -13.97
C PRO A 41 1.55 -14.08 -13.49
N GLU A 42 0.63 -13.60 -14.33
CA GLU A 42 -0.79 -13.38 -13.99
C GLU A 42 -1.44 -14.60 -13.32
N ARG A 43 -1.21 -15.80 -13.87
CA ARG A 43 -1.72 -17.07 -13.32
C ARG A 43 -1.30 -17.35 -11.87
N GLN A 44 -0.18 -16.78 -11.40
CA GLN A 44 0.33 -16.98 -10.04
C GLN A 44 -0.20 -15.93 -9.05
N ILE A 45 -0.65 -14.78 -9.54
CA ILE A 45 -1.21 -13.69 -8.73
C ILE A 45 -2.74 -13.71 -8.68
N ALA A 46 -3.38 -14.61 -9.44
CA ALA A 46 -4.83 -14.80 -9.43
C ALA A 46 -5.32 -15.25 -8.05
N ASP A 47 -4.64 -16.20 -7.44
CA ASP A 47 -4.98 -16.73 -6.12
C ASP A 47 -4.21 -16.04 -4.99
N TYR A 48 -4.76 -16.10 -3.78
CA TYR A 48 -4.05 -15.66 -2.58
C TYR A 48 -2.79 -16.52 -2.36
N GLY A 49 -1.67 -15.86 -2.06
CA GLY A 49 -0.39 -16.51 -1.84
C GLY A 49 0.78 -15.55 -2.01
N GLU A 50 1.99 -16.09 -1.83
CA GLU A 50 3.21 -15.28 -1.85
C GLU A 50 3.44 -14.46 -3.15
N PRO A 51 3.15 -14.98 -4.36
CA PRO A 51 3.25 -14.16 -5.57
C PRO A 51 2.33 -12.93 -5.53
N ARG A 52 1.10 -13.11 -5.04
CA ARG A 52 0.14 -12.01 -4.88
C ARG A 52 0.53 -11.08 -3.72
N ASN A 53 1.13 -11.60 -2.65
CA ASN A 53 1.67 -10.77 -1.56
C ASN A 53 2.72 -9.78 -2.07
N HIS A 54 3.54 -10.16 -3.06
CA HIS A 54 4.50 -9.24 -3.68
C HIS A 54 3.82 -8.07 -4.43
N GLN A 55 2.63 -8.28 -5.00
CA GLN A 55 1.85 -7.20 -5.60
C GLN A 55 1.44 -6.17 -4.53
N TYR A 56 0.93 -6.62 -3.39
CA TYR A 56 0.59 -5.75 -2.26
C TYR A 56 1.84 -5.10 -1.62
N ALA A 57 2.95 -5.82 -1.55
CA ALA A 57 4.22 -5.27 -1.08
C ALA A 57 4.71 -4.12 -1.97
N TRP A 58 4.52 -4.20 -3.28
CA TRP A 58 4.81 -3.09 -4.18
C TRP A 58 3.95 -1.86 -3.86
N VAL A 59 2.64 -2.03 -3.63
CA VAL A 59 1.75 -0.93 -3.21
C VAL A 59 2.24 -0.31 -1.90
N GLY A 60 2.60 -1.14 -0.93
CA GLY A 60 3.17 -0.70 0.34
C GLY A 60 4.45 0.11 0.16
N ALA A 61 5.37 -0.34 -0.70
CA ALA A 61 6.60 0.38 -1.03
C ALA A 61 6.33 1.71 -1.74
N TYR A 62 5.37 1.73 -2.67
CA TYR A 62 4.93 2.94 -3.35
C TYR A 62 4.41 3.98 -2.34
N LEU A 63 3.50 3.58 -1.45
CA LEU A 63 2.98 4.45 -0.39
C LEU A 63 4.10 4.91 0.55
N ALA A 64 4.96 4.00 1.01
CA ALA A 64 6.06 4.31 1.91
C ALA A 64 7.05 5.32 1.32
N ARG A 65 7.19 5.40 0.00
CA ARG A 65 8.11 6.32 -0.66
C ARG A 65 7.46 7.64 -1.06
N HIS A 66 6.15 7.66 -1.35
CA HIS A 66 5.45 8.82 -1.90
C HIS A 66 4.59 9.58 -0.87
N ALA A 67 4.27 8.98 0.28
CA ALA A 67 3.50 9.63 1.32
C ALA A 67 4.36 10.61 2.14
N HIS A 68 3.77 11.77 2.46
CA HIS A 68 4.29 12.65 3.51
C HIS A 68 3.78 12.22 4.88
N VAL A 69 2.49 11.89 4.98
CA VAL A 69 1.87 11.35 6.21
C VAL A 69 1.41 9.93 5.94
N LEU A 70 1.83 8.97 6.76
CA LEU A 70 1.31 7.61 6.76
C LEU A 70 0.40 7.43 7.98
N ILE A 71 -0.86 7.04 7.75
CA ILE A 71 -1.78 6.65 8.82
C ILE A 71 -1.82 5.13 8.85
N ALA A 72 -1.38 4.53 9.96
CA ALA A 72 -1.31 3.08 10.13
C ALA A 72 -2.24 2.62 11.26
N LEU A 73 -3.23 1.80 10.91
CA LEU A 73 -4.04 1.05 11.86
C LEU A 73 -3.43 -0.33 12.05
N TRP A 74 -2.74 -0.53 13.17
CA TRP A 74 -1.89 -1.71 13.38
C TRP A 74 -1.61 -1.96 14.86
N ASP A 75 -1.55 -3.22 15.26
CA ASP A 75 -1.33 -3.66 16.64
C ASP A 75 0.10 -3.42 17.17
N GLY A 76 1.04 -3.00 16.30
CA GLY A 76 2.45 -2.82 16.66
C GLY A 76 3.28 -4.10 16.60
N ALA A 77 2.67 -5.24 16.26
CA ALA A 77 3.35 -6.53 16.21
C ALA A 77 4.20 -6.71 14.94
N PRO A 78 5.34 -7.43 14.99
CA PRO A 78 6.20 -7.66 13.83
C PRO A 78 5.46 -8.21 12.60
N ALA A 79 6.07 -8.01 11.42
CA ALA A 79 5.54 -8.52 10.17
C ALA A 79 5.35 -10.05 10.22
N ARG A 80 4.20 -10.52 9.71
CA ARG A 80 3.83 -11.95 9.63
C ARG A 80 3.83 -12.48 8.20
N GLY A 81 4.17 -11.64 7.24
CA GLY A 81 4.17 -11.97 5.81
C GLY A 81 4.58 -10.76 4.98
N THR A 82 4.92 -11.04 3.73
CA THR A 82 5.36 -10.05 2.75
C THR A 82 4.30 -8.99 2.48
N GLY A 83 4.70 -7.72 2.50
CA GLY A 83 3.83 -6.59 2.22
C GLY A 83 2.83 -6.27 3.34
N GLY A 84 2.95 -6.91 4.50
CA GLY A 84 2.10 -6.63 5.66
C GLY A 84 2.33 -5.23 6.23
N THR A 85 1.38 -4.74 7.02
CA THR A 85 1.38 -3.38 7.58
C THR A 85 2.68 -3.03 8.32
N ALA A 86 3.22 -3.96 9.10
CA ALA A 86 4.47 -3.75 9.84
C ALA A 86 5.67 -3.50 8.90
N GLU A 87 5.74 -4.16 7.73
CA GLU A 87 6.80 -3.90 6.76
C GLU A 87 6.64 -2.51 6.13
N VAL A 88 5.43 -2.15 5.73
CA VAL A 88 5.14 -0.84 5.11
C VAL A 88 5.47 0.30 6.08
N VAL A 89 5.05 0.17 7.35
CA VAL A 89 5.40 1.14 8.42
C VAL A 89 6.92 1.20 8.59
N SER A 90 7.60 0.05 8.62
CA SER A 90 9.06 0.02 8.74
C SER A 90 9.75 0.72 7.56
N TRP A 91 9.32 0.46 6.33
CA TRP A 91 9.88 1.09 5.14
C TRP A 91 9.66 2.59 5.10
N PHE A 92 8.48 3.05 5.56
CA PHE A 92 8.16 4.47 5.68
C PHE A 92 9.06 5.16 6.71
N ILE A 93 9.18 4.61 7.92
CA ILE A 93 10.05 5.15 8.99
C ILE A 93 11.51 5.18 8.55
N LYS A 94 11.99 4.10 7.93
CA LYS A 94 13.40 4.00 7.48
C LYS A 94 13.67 4.84 6.23
N ASN A 95 12.63 5.38 5.59
CA ASN A 95 12.71 6.00 4.27
C ASN A 95 13.47 5.11 3.27
N LYS A 96 13.23 3.79 3.33
CA LYS A 96 13.92 2.79 2.52
C LYS A 96 13.01 1.60 2.25
N VAL A 97 12.82 1.29 0.97
CA VAL A 97 12.09 0.11 0.50
C VAL A 97 13.08 -0.91 -0.08
N PRO A 98 12.75 -2.22 -0.08
CA PRO A 98 13.54 -3.24 -0.77
C PRO A 98 13.67 -2.95 -2.27
N ASP A 99 14.86 -3.20 -2.84
CA ASP A 99 15.16 -2.88 -4.25
C ASP A 99 14.21 -3.56 -5.25
N ARG A 100 13.77 -4.78 -4.93
CA ARG A 100 12.78 -5.50 -5.76
C ARG A 100 11.45 -4.76 -5.90
N TYR A 101 11.10 -3.88 -4.97
CA TYR A 101 9.90 -3.05 -5.02
C TYR A 101 10.21 -1.60 -5.44
N ALA A 102 11.49 -1.28 -5.68
CA ALA A 102 11.94 0.04 -6.09
C ALA A 102 11.85 0.28 -7.61
N ILE A 103 11.39 -0.71 -8.39
CA ILE A 103 11.24 -0.62 -9.85
C ILE A 103 10.17 0.43 -10.18
N SER A 104 10.61 1.48 -10.88
CA SER A 104 9.90 2.74 -11.08
C SER A 104 9.27 2.80 -12.46
N PHE A 105 7.97 2.51 -12.58
CA PHE A 105 7.15 2.96 -13.73
C PHE A 105 6.40 4.26 -13.44
N ALA A 106 6.45 4.76 -12.19
CA ALA A 106 5.82 6.01 -11.80
C ALA A 106 6.89 7.07 -11.48
N PRO A 107 6.71 8.34 -11.88
CA PRO A 107 7.63 9.40 -11.52
C PRO A 107 7.79 9.46 -10.01
N ALA A 108 9.03 9.59 -9.53
CA ALA A 108 9.29 9.82 -8.11
C ALA A 108 8.41 10.99 -7.65
N ALA A 109 7.64 10.81 -6.57
CA ALA A 109 6.89 11.92 -6.00
C ALA A 109 7.89 13.04 -5.73
N LYS A 110 7.62 14.22 -6.30
CA LYS A 110 8.42 15.40 -6.01
C LYS A 110 8.28 15.65 -4.51
N ARG A 111 9.38 15.54 -3.78
CA ARG A 111 9.42 15.97 -2.38
C ARG A 111 9.01 17.43 -2.35
N VAL A 112 7.99 17.74 -1.56
CA VAL A 112 7.58 19.13 -1.34
C VAL A 112 8.53 19.70 -0.28
N PRO A 113 9.36 20.71 -0.60
CA PRO A 113 10.27 21.29 0.37
C PRO A 113 9.51 21.79 1.61
N GLY A 114 10.07 21.53 2.79
CA GLY A 114 9.48 21.95 4.06
C GLY A 114 8.36 21.05 4.60
N VAL A 115 7.85 20.08 3.83
CA VAL A 115 6.87 19.11 4.34
C VAL A 115 7.59 18.00 5.09
N ARG A 116 7.36 17.91 6.40
CA ARG A 116 7.89 16.84 7.24
C ARG A 116 7.16 15.53 6.97
N ARG A 117 7.86 14.42 7.18
CA ARG A 117 7.23 13.10 7.15
C ARG A 117 6.72 12.75 8.53
N GLU A 118 5.51 12.25 8.59
CA GLU A 118 4.85 11.91 9.86
C GLU A 118 4.19 10.53 9.77
N LEU A 119 4.31 9.77 10.85
CA LEU A 119 3.53 8.55 11.07
C LEU A 119 2.47 8.85 12.11
N VAL A 120 1.21 8.63 11.74
CA VAL A 120 0.08 8.55 12.68
C VAL A 120 -0.19 7.07 12.92
N HIS A 121 0.16 6.58 14.11
CA HIS A 121 -0.07 5.19 14.50
C HIS A 121 -1.32 5.11 15.37
N ILE A 122 -2.31 4.38 14.88
CA ILE A 122 -3.53 4.03 15.62
C ILE A 122 -3.39 2.56 16.04
N ASN A 123 -3.25 2.31 17.34
CA ASN A 123 -3.14 0.97 17.87
C ASN A 123 -4.48 0.50 18.46
N PRO A 124 -5.16 -0.46 17.82
CA PRO A 124 -6.47 -0.93 18.31
C PRO A 124 -6.38 -1.72 19.62
N ALA A 125 -5.24 -2.35 19.92
CA ALA A 125 -5.05 -3.15 21.13
C ALA A 125 -4.92 -2.25 22.37
N SER A 126 -4.15 -1.17 22.27
CA SER A 126 -4.01 -0.17 23.35
C SER A 126 -5.04 0.97 23.28
N ARG A 127 -5.76 1.10 22.15
CA ARG A 127 -6.63 2.24 21.82
C ARG A 127 -5.89 3.59 21.80
N SER A 128 -4.58 3.58 21.53
CA SER A 128 -3.78 4.80 21.45
C SER A 128 -3.73 5.36 20.03
N VAL A 129 -3.54 6.68 19.96
CA VAL A 129 -3.23 7.41 18.73
C VAL A 129 -1.98 8.23 18.98
N GLU A 130 -0.92 7.95 18.21
CA GLU A 130 0.38 8.60 18.35
C GLU A 130 0.81 9.21 17.03
N VAL A 131 1.35 10.43 17.10
CA VAL A 131 1.91 11.14 15.93
C VAL A 131 3.40 11.33 16.16
N ARG A 132 4.21 10.94 15.19
CA ARG A 132 5.68 11.11 15.25
C ARG A 132 6.25 11.55 13.92
N ALA A 133 7.19 12.49 13.98
CA ALA A 133 8.04 12.81 12.84
C ALA A 133 8.97 11.62 12.53
N VAL A 134 9.25 11.40 11.24
CA VAL A 134 10.15 10.33 10.75
C VAL A 134 11.17 10.85 9.75
#